data_AF-A0AA88LUE5-F1
#
_entry.id   AF-A0AA88LUE5-F1
#
_cell.length_a   1.000
_cell.length_b   1.000
_cell.length_c   1.000
_cell.angle_alpha   90.00
_cell.angle_beta   90.00
_cell.angle_gamma   90.00
#
_symmetry.space_group_name_H-M   'P 1'
#
loop_
_entity.id
_entity.type
_entity.pdbx_description
1 polymer ?
#
loop_
_entity_poly.entity_id
_entity_poly.type
_entity_poly.pdbx_seq_one_letter_code
_entity_poly.pdbx_strand_id
1 'polypeptide(L)'
;MARHHRRPEWTRVFVFMGLPLLLLLLLSLACCSASPPTEGRVRGRSPEGLLRNRRQVCADGTYEHDGVTCCLCAAGMKLKDHCVSTQVYGNCTLCDRNTYNAHPNSKTSCDPCTSCDQPNANLEVEDICTAGGDTRCRCKKDHFCILKSLDSPGQCRICQPCKTCPAGVEIACTATNDTVCQEEDENRVGKAIGITLAILIALIGAIGLAVFLRRKRRQRPPEREETLLCRDLQPYLIEIVDVVGWKDMKAIALASKIPRATIEFCERDNPRDAQQQTLQLLETWIESEGRNASKNLIQMLRKNHKNGKADRLIHILSGDSETA
;
A
#
# COMPACT_ATOMS: atom_id res chain seq x y z
N MET A 1 -27.95 -3.59 42.33
CA MET A 1 -28.44 -4.36 41.17
C MET A 1 -27.32 -4.44 40.15
N ALA A 2 -26.90 -5.67 39.79
CA ALA A 2 -26.26 -6.13 38.54
C ALA A 2 -25.09 -5.32 37.93
N ARG A 3 -23.97 -5.88 37.47
CA ARG A 3 -23.67 -7.26 37.03
C ARG A 3 -22.15 -7.43 36.98
N HIS A 4 -21.63 -8.45 37.67
CA HIS A 4 -20.28 -8.98 37.47
C HIS A 4 -20.17 -9.56 36.06
N HIS A 5 -19.25 -9.06 35.24
CA HIS A 5 -18.79 -9.76 34.03
C HIS A 5 -17.40 -10.35 34.27
N ARG A 6 -17.34 -11.67 34.17
CA ARG A 6 -16.13 -12.50 34.22
C ARG A 6 -15.15 -12.05 33.12
N ARG A 7 -13.87 -11.92 33.48
CA ARG A 7 -12.76 -11.85 32.52
C ARG A 7 -12.56 -13.24 31.89
N PRO A 8 -12.39 -13.37 30.56
CA PRO A 8 -11.73 -14.52 29.97
C PRO A 8 -10.21 -14.28 29.94
N GLU A 9 -9.45 -15.27 30.38
CA GLU A 9 -8.00 -15.30 30.33
C GLU A 9 -7.51 -15.44 28.88
N TRP A 10 -6.80 -14.43 28.37
CA TRP A 10 -6.09 -14.47 27.10
C TRP A 10 -4.58 -14.36 27.32
N THR A 11 -4.04 -15.20 28.19
CA THR A 11 -2.60 -15.36 28.42
C THR A 11 -2.15 -16.69 27.84
N ARG A 12 -2.18 -16.87 26.50
CA ARG A 12 -1.48 -18.01 25.84
C ARG A 12 -1.31 -18.02 24.32
N VAL A 13 -1.45 -16.90 23.60
CA VAL A 13 -1.25 -16.89 22.13
C VAL A 13 -0.06 -16.04 21.65
N PHE A 14 0.64 -15.36 22.57
CA PHE A 14 1.68 -14.38 22.18
C PHE A 14 3.10 -14.91 21.93
N VAL A 15 3.35 -16.23 21.86
CA VAL A 15 4.75 -16.74 21.84
C VAL A 15 5.26 -17.24 20.48
N PHE A 16 4.43 -17.46 19.45
CA PHE A 16 4.92 -18.16 18.25
C PHE A 16 5.06 -17.36 16.95
N MET A 17 4.80 -16.04 16.93
CA MET A 17 4.86 -15.24 15.69
C MET A 17 5.84 -14.04 15.74
N GLY A 18 6.74 -13.98 16.74
CA GLY A 18 7.72 -12.89 16.88
C GLY A 18 9.19 -13.29 16.64
N LEU A 19 9.50 -14.58 16.56
CA LEU A 19 10.90 -15.06 16.54
C LEU A 19 11.67 -14.89 15.21
N PRO A 20 11.06 -14.82 14.01
CA PRO A 20 11.83 -14.60 12.78
C PRO A 20 12.14 -13.12 12.49
N LEU A 21 11.40 -12.18 13.11
CA LEU A 21 11.58 -10.74 12.86
C LEU A 21 12.60 -10.10 13.83
N LEU A 22 12.76 -10.68 15.03
CA LEU A 22 13.74 -10.22 16.02
C LEU A 22 15.19 -10.57 15.63
N LEU A 23 15.40 -11.64 14.84
CA LEU A 23 16.74 -12.05 14.41
C LEU A 23 17.31 -11.19 13.26
N LEU A 24 16.44 -10.53 12.48
CA LEU A 24 16.82 -9.59 11.41
C LEU A 24 17.10 -8.17 11.91
N LEU A 25 16.56 -7.80 13.08
CA LEU A 25 16.82 -6.51 13.74
C LEU A 25 18.13 -6.50 14.55
N LEU A 26 18.66 -7.66 14.93
CA LEU A 26 19.90 -7.78 15.70
C LEU A 26 21.17 -7.79 14.82
N LEU A 27 21.05 -7.95 13.50
CA LEU A 27 22.18 -7.93 12.56
C LEU A 27 22.49 -6.53 11.99
N SER A 28 21.65 -5.53 12.26
CA SER A 28 21.87 -4.12 11.87
C SER A 28 22.45 -3.24 12.97
N LEU A 29 22.68 -3.79 14.17
CA LEU A 29 23.23 -3.07 15.35
C LEU A 29 24.70 -3.39 15.65
N ALA A 30 25.41 -4.08 14.75
CA ALA A 30 26.82 -4.48 14.95
C ALA A 30 27.86 -3.69 14.12
N CYS A 31 27.48 -2.60 13.46
CA CYS A 31 28.43 -1.71 12.78
C CYS A 31 28.23 -0.26 13.21
N CYS A 32 29.32 0.38 13.65
CA CYS A 32 29.47 1.78 14.08
C CYS A 32 29.36 2.06 15.59
N SER A 33 30.12 1.32 16.40
CA SER A 33 30.75 1.92 17.59
C SER A 33 32.07 2.61 17.17
N ALA A 34 32.02 3.91 16.90
CA ALA A 34 33.20 4.76 16.79
C ALA A 34 32.97 6.02 17.63
N SER A 35 33.63 6.05 18.78
CA SER A 35 33.73 7.16 19.73
C SER A 35 34.22 8.47 19.06
N PRO A 36 33.74 9.64 19.49
CA PRO A 36 34.28 10.92 19.03
C PRO A 36 35.65 11.21 19.70
N PRO A 37 36.67 11.66 18.95
CA PRO A 37 37.88 12.20 19.57
C PRO A 37 37.64 13.63 20.06
N THR A 38 38.05 13.85 21.30
CA THR A 38 38.22 15.14 21.96
C THR A 38 39.52 15.83 21.52
N GLU A 39 39.56 17.15 21.76
CA GLU A 39 40.74 18.05 21.78
C GLU A 39 41.25 18.62 20.44
N GLY A 40 40.54 19.66 19.97
CA GLY A 40 41.15 20.72 19.15
C GLY A 40 41.91 21.73 20.02
N ARG A 41 43.24 21.64 20.01
CA ARG A 41 44.16 22.59 20.67
C ARG A 41 44.28 23.87 19.84
N VAL A 42 43.44 24.86 20.13
CA VAL A 42 43.58 26.22 19.58
C VAL A 42 44.67 26.96 20.35
N ARG A 43 45.76 27.34 19.68
CA ARG A 43 46.75 28.29 20.21
C ARG A 43 46.13 29.68 20.25
N GLY A 44 45.63 30.08 21.42
CA GLY A 44 45.32 31.48 21.74
C GLY A 44 46.60 32.23 22.07
N ARG A 45 47.05 33.06 21.12
CA ARG A 45 48.12 34.05 21.31
C ARG A 45 47.59 35.15 22.25
N SER A 46 48.26 35.35 23.37
CA SER A 46 48.07 36.50 24.25
C SER A 46 48.31 37.81 23.49
N PRO A 47 47.47 38.83 23.72
CA PRO A 47 47.96 40.19 23.82
C PRO A 47 47.71 40.67 25.26
N GLU A 48 48.79 40.73 26.03
CA GLU A 48 48.87 41.69 27.12
C GLU A 48 48.71 43.11 26.57
N GLY A 49 48.00 43.95 27.32
CA GLY A 49 48.12 45.40 27.21
C GLY A 49 47.04 46.09 26.38
N LEU A 50 45.88 46.33 26.99
CA LEU A 50 45.56 47.68 27.42
C LEU A 50 44.44 47.64 28.47
N LEU A 51 44.85 47.59 29.73
CA LEU A 51 44.02 48.08 30.82
C LEU A 51 43.73 49.56 30.56
N ARG A 52 42.60 49.82 29.90
CA ARG A 52 41.80 50.99 30.20
C ARG A 52 40.43 50.50 30.64
N ASN A 53 40.43 49.84 31.81
CA ASN A 53 39.22 49.67 32.61
C ASN A 53 38.79 51.07 33.08
N ARG A 54 38.21 51.85 32.15
CA ARG A 54 37.29 52.91 32.54
C ARG A 54 36.15 52.13 33.18
N ARG A 55 36.15 52.06 34.52
CA ARG A 55 35.02 51.53 35.30
C ARG A 55 33.77 52.05 34.61
N GLN A 56 33.00 51.16 33.99
CA GLN A 56 31.77 51.57 33.33
C GLN A 56 30.89 52.06 34.47
N VAL A 57 30.80 53.38 34.62
CA VAL A 57 30.28 54.01 35.85
C VAL A 57 28.82 53.63 36.04
N CYS A 58 28.09 53.50 34.93
CA CYS A 58 26.74 52.98 34.87
C CYS A 58 26.76 51.53 34.39
N ALA A 59 26.32 50.59 35.23
CA ALA A 59 26.28 49.17 34.90
C ALA A 59 25.24 48.84 33.82
N ASP A 60 24.11 49.54 33.85
CA ASP A 60 22.91 49.20 33.07
C ASP A 60 22.66 50.14 31.88
N GLY A 61 23.64 50.98 31.54
CA GLY A 61 23.54 51.99 30.49
C GLY A 61 23.14 53.38 31.01
N THR A 62 22.87 54.28 30.07
CA THR A 62 22.67 55.71 30.34
C THR A 62 21.49 56.29 29.56
N TYR A 63 20.93 57.39 30.05
CA TYR A 63 19.94 58.22 29.35
C TYR A 63 20.30 59.71 29.50
N GLU A 64 19.78 60.56 28.61
CA GLU A 64 19.99 62.01 28.71
C GLU A 64 18.78 62.74 29.25
N HIS A 65 19.02 63.74 30.09
CA HIS A 65 18.02 64.64 30.62
C HIS A 65 18.64 66.03 30.82
N ASP A 66 18.06 67.07 30.23
CA ASP A 66 18.53 68.46 30.31
C ASP A 66 20.03 68.65 30.02
N GLY A 67 20.56 67.90 29.05
CA GLY A 67 21.98 67.94 28.67
C GLY A 67 22.93 67.21 29.62
N VAL A 68 22.42 66.52 30.64
CA VAL A 68 23.17 65.66 31.57
C VAL A 68 22.94 64.19 31.23
N THR A 69 24.02 63.41 31.10
CA THR A 69 23.95 61.97 30.88
C THR A 69 23.84 61.23 32.22
N CYS A 70 22.69 60.64 32.53
CA CYS A 70 22.41 59.90 33.76
C CYS A 70 22.55 58.38 33.59
N CYS A 71 22.81 57.64 34.66
CA CYS A 71 22.72 56.18 34.66
C CYS A 71 21.25 55.72 34.70
N LEU A 72 20.91 54.68 33.94
CA LEU A 72 19.57 54.06 33.98
C LEU A 72 19.29 53.42 35.35
N CYS A 73 18.04 53.44 35.80
CA CYS A 73 17.61 52.63 36.93
C CYS A 73 17.60 51.15 36.53
N ALA A 74 17.96 50.27 37.46
CA ALA A 74 17.98 48.82 37.21
C ALA A 74 16.56 48.25 36.96
N ALA A 75 16.49 47.02 36.45
CA ALA A 75 15.24 46.29 36.34
C ALA A 75 14.52 46.21 37.71
N GLY A 76 13.21 46.41 37.67
CA GLY A 76 12.34 46.50 38.84
C GLY A 76 12.40 47.78 39.64
N MET A 77 13.02 48.82 39.09
CA MET A 77 13.00 50.16 39.64
C MET A 77 12.35 51.15 38.66
N LYS A 78 11.81 52.23 39.22
CA LYS A 78 11.36 53.44 38.52
C LYS A 78 12.17 54.64 38.98
N LEU A 79 12.34 55.61 38.09
CA LEU A 79 12.99 56.88 38.36
C LEU A 79 12.05 57.81 39.11
N LYS A 80 12.45 58.29 40.28
CA LYS A 80 11.74 59.30 41.05
C LYS A 80 12.24 60.71 40.74
N ASP A 81 13.56 60.89 40.74
CA ASP A 81 14.22 62.17 40.47
C ASP A 81 15.41 61.95 39.54
N HIS A 82 15.59 62.83 38.55
CA HIS A 82 16.71 62.77 37.61
C HIS A 82 18.05 63.04 38.29
N CYS A 83 19.13 62.56 37.67
CA CYS A 83 20.46 62.85 38.17
C CYS A 83 20.84 64.33 37.93
N VAL A 84 21.69 64.88 38.80
CA VAL A 84 22.16 66.28 38.71
C VAL A 84 23.56 66.36 38.07
N SER A 85 24.25 65.23 37.88
CA SER A 85 25.61 65.20 37.34
C SER A 85 25.82 64.01 36.40
N THR A 86 26.74 64.17 35.46
CA THR A 86 26.99 63.17 34.42
C THR A 86 27.52 61.86 35.00
N GLN A 87 27.04 60.72 34.49
CA GLN A 87 27.42 59.36 34.85
C GLN A 87 27.14 58.99 36.32
N VAL A 88 26.08 59.54 36.92
CA VAL A 88 25.55 59.07 38.21
C VAL A 88 24.10 58.61 38.08
N TYR A 89 23.68 57.75 39.01
CA TYR A 89 22.28 57.33 39.12
C TYR A 89 21.43 58.49 39.63
N GLY A 90 20.22 58.61 39.09
CA GLY A 90 19.17 59.41 39.70
C GLY A 90 18.60 58.74 40.96
N ASN A 91 17.54 59.29 41.51
CA ASN A 91 16.81 58.66 42.60
C ASN A 91 15.93 57.53 42.04
N CYS A 92 16.40 56.29 42.15
CA CYS A 92 15.64 55.11 41.72
C CYS A 92 14.91 54.48 42.91
N THR A 93 13.64 54.12 42.73
CA THR A 93 12.83 53.46 43.75
C THR A 93 12.26 52.15 43.21
N LEU A 94 12.05 51.16 44.09
CA LEU A 94 11.48 49.87 43.71
C LEU A 94 10.06 50.06 43.14
N CYS A 95 9.68 49.23 42.18
CA CYS A 95 8.29 49.15 41.74
C CYS A 95 7.36 48.76 42.89
N ASP A 96 6.15 49.34 42.86
CA ASP A 96 5.09 49.02 43.81
C ASP A 96 4.52 47.62 43.54
N ARG A 97 3.76 47.07 44.49
CA ARG A 97 3.12 45.76 44.31
C ARG A 97 2.23 45.76 43.05
N ASN A 98 2.22 44.63 42.34
CA ASN A 98 1.50 44.45 41.06
C ASN A 98 1.98 45.34 39.92
N THR A 99 3.20 45.88 40.00
CA THR A 99 3.85 46.62 38.92
C THR A 99 5.29 46.16 38.73
N TYR A 100 5.82 46.31 37.52
CA TYR A 100 7.15 45.85 37.18
C TYR A 100 7.81 46.74 36.12
N ASN A 101 9.13 46.64 36.01
CA ASN A 101 9.90 47.11 34.85
C ASN A 101 10.95 46.05 34.52
N ALA A 102 10.79 45.35 33.40
CA ALA A 102 11.62 44.18 33.07
C ALA A 102 13.08 44.52 32.72
N HIS A 103 13.33 45.77 32.33
CA HIS A 103 14.62 46.20 31.82
C HIS A 103 15.08 47.50 32.51
N PRO A 104 16.39 47.78 32.47
CA PRO A 104 16.90 49.07 32.89
C PRO A 104 16.21 50.22 32.16
N ASN A 105 15.81 51.25 32.90
CA ASN A 105 14.91 52.27 32.39
C ASN A 105 15.10 53.64 33.06
N SER A 106 14.51 54.67 32.45
CA SER A 106 14.35 56.02 32.98
C SER A 106 12.87 56.38 33.17
N LYS A 107 11.98 55.37 33.27
CA LYS A 107 10.54 55.58 33.42
C LYS A 107 10.22 56.08 34.83
N THR A 108 9.30 57.03 34.93
CA THR A 108 8.82 57.53 36.23
C THR A 108 7.73 56.66 36.86
N SER A 109 7.25 55.66 36.12
CA SER A 109 6.29 54.65 36.56
C SER A 109 6.76 53.24 36.20
N CYS A 110 6.16 52.26 36.86
CA CYS A 110 6.29 50.85 36.49
C CYS A 110 5.06 50.41 35.70
N ASP A 111 5.23 49.45 34.80
CA ASP A 111 4.14 48.87 34.03
C ASP A 111 3.28 47.95 34.93
N PRO A 112 1.95 47.91 34.74
CA PRO A 112 1.10 47.02 35.55
C PRO A 112 1.33 45.56 35.16
N CYS A 113 1.31 44.67 36.15
CA CYS A 113 1.42 43.23 35.90
C CYS A 113 0.16 42.66 35.23
N THR A 114 0.36 41.73 34.31
CA THR A 114 -0.69 40.97 33.63
C THR A 114 -1.47 40.13 34.64
N SER A 115 -2.80 40.12 34.52
CA SER A 115 -3.67 39.22 35.28
C SER A 115 -4.01 37.96 34.49
N CYS A 116 -3.86 36.79 35.12
CA CYS A 116 -4.27 35.50 34.54
C CYS A 116 -5.73 35.13 34.88
N ASP A 117 -6.43 35.95 35.67
CA ASP A 117 -7.80 35.65 36.14
C ASP A 117 -8.88 36.18 35.18
N GLN A 118 -8.53 36.33 33.91
CA GLN A 118 -9.45 36.82 32.88
C GLN A 118 -10.60 35.82 32.72
N PRO A 119 -11.87 36.27 32.81
CA PRO A 119 -13.01 35.38 32.71
C PRO A 119 -13.02 34.70 31.34
N ASN A 120 -13.30 33.40 31.33
CA ASN A 120 -13.36 32.55 30.13
C ASN A 120 -12.02 32.36 29.38
N ALA A 121 -10.89 32.89 29.87
CA ALA A 121 -9.60 32.69 29.22
C ALA A 121 -8.95 31.33 29.57
N ASN A 122 -9.41 30.68 30.64
CA ASN A 122 -8.88 29.40 31.14
C ASN A 122 -7.37 29.40 31.41
N LEU A 123 -6.87 30.51 31.94
CA LEU A 123 -5.47 30.71 32.32
C LEU A 123 -5.24 30.45 33.82
N GLU A 124 -4.00 30.15 34.17
CA GLU A 124 -3.49 30.08 35.53
C GLU A 124 -2.08 30.71 35.60
N VAL A 125 -1.68 31.16 36.79
CA VAL A 125 -0.36 31.75 37.02
C VAL A 125 0.71 30.66 36.95
N GLU A 126 1.69 30.84 36.06
CA GLU A 126 2.91 30.04 35.97
C GLU A 126 4.04 30.69 36.78
N ASP A 127 4.32 31.97 36.51
CA ASP A 127 5.29 32.78 37.26
C ASP A 127 4.58 33.98 37.88
N ILE A 128 4.86 34.23 39.15
CA ILE A 128 4.30 35.38 39.88
C ILE A 128 4.95 36.69 39.42
N CYS A 129 4.16 37.77 39.40
CA CYS A 129 4.66 39.14 39.20
C CYS A 129 5.72 39.49 40.25
N THR A 130 6.82 40.07 39.80
CA THR A 130 7.89 40.62 40.64
C THR A 130 8.19 42.05 40.21
N ALA A 131 8.93 42.81 41.01
CA ALA A 131 9.34 44.15 40.60
C ALA A 131 10.07 44.12 39.24
N GLY A 132 10.91 43.11 38.99
CA GLY A 132 11.70 42.99 37.76
C GLY A 132 11.05 42.20 36.63
N GLY A 133 9.80 41.74 36.74
CA GLY A 133 9.21 40.87 35.72
C GLY A 133 7.70 40.71 35.84
N ASP A 134 7.05 40.65 34.67
CA ASP A 134 5.60 40.46 34.56
C ASP A 134 5.15 39.07 35.05
N THR A 135 3.86 38.93 35.35
CA THR A 135 3.21 37.64 35.54
C THR A 135 3.28 36.81 34.26
N ARG A 136 3.70 35.54 34.36
CA ARG A 136 3.56 34.58 33.26
C ARG A 136 2.28 33.75 33.44
N CYS A 137 1.43 33.75 32.43
CA CYS A 137 0.20 32.96 32.40
C CYS A 137 0.37 31.74 31.50
N ARG A 138 -0.17 30.61 31.94
CA ARG A 138 -0.28 29.38 31.15
C ARG A 138 -1.71 28.89 31.10
N CYS A 139 -2.01 28.00 30.16
CA CYS A 139 -3.31 27.34 30.13
C CYS A 139 -3.48 26.43 31.35
N LYS A 140 -4.71 26.41 31.91
CA LYS A 140 -5.10 25.44 32.92
C LYS A 140 -4.89 24.02 32.41
N LYS A 141 -4.83 23.07 33.34
CA LYS A 141 -4.79 21.65 33.01
C LYS A 141 -5.91 21.28 32.03
N ASP A 142 -5.59 20.40 31.09
CA ASP A 142 -6.49 19.91 30.04
C ASP A 142 -7.02 21.02 29.11
N HIS A 143 -6.25 22.11 28.95
CA HIS A 143 -6.48 23.17 27.97
C HIS A 143 -5.22 23.48 27.16
N PHE A 144 -5.40 23.96 25.92
CA PHE A 144 -4.32 24.37 25.02
C PHE A 144 -4.52 25.80 24.53
N CYS A 145 -3.42 26.47 24.18
CA CYS A 145 -3.42 27.86 23.76
C CYS A 145 -3.90 28.03 22.31
N ILE A 146 -4.92 28.88 22.10
CA ILE A 146 -5.39 29.25 20.75
C ILE A 146 -4.94 30.64 20.32
N LEU A 147 -4.68 31.54 21.27
CA LEU A 147 -4.27 32.90 21.00
C LEU A 147 -3.05 33.27 21.84
N LYS A 148 -1.93 33.56 21.16
CA LYS A 148 -0.68 34.02 21.79
C LYS A 148 -0.64 35.55 21.85
N SER A 149 0.07 36.10 22.83
CA SER A 149 0.30 37.54 22.94
C SER A 149 1.19 38.04 21.81
N LEU A 150 0.86 39.22 21.27
CA LEU A 150 1.65 39.91 20.25
C LEU A 150 2.90 40.56 20.86
N ASP A 151 2.77 41.07 22.07
CA ASP A 151 3.83 41.83 22.75
C ASP A 151 4.80 40.93 23.52
N SER A 152 4.45 39.66 23.72
CA SER A 152 5.24 38.70 24.52
C SER A 152 5.16 37.30 23.90
N PRO A 153 6.10 36.97 23.00
CA PRO A 153 6.16 35.66 22.35
C PRO A 153 6.24 34.54 23.41
N GLY A 154 5.23 33.67 23.42
CA GLY A 154 5.14 32.56 24.39
C GLY A 154 4.09 32.76 25.49
N GLN A 155 3.58 33.97 25.71
CA GLN A 155 2.46 34.20 26.65
C GLN A 155 1.13 33.83 25.97
N CYS A 156 0.34 32.96 26.58
CA CYS A 156 -1.01 32.66 26.09
C CYS A 156 -2.04 33.70 26.58
N ARG A 157 -3.00 34.07 25.74
CA ARG A 157 -4.12 34.97 26.09
C ARG A 157 -5.45 34.25 26.22
N ILE A 158 -5.70 33.21 25.41
CA ILE A 158 -6.96 32.45 25.43
C ILE A 158 -6.66 30.97 25.23
N CYS A 159 -7.22 30.14 26.12
CA CYS A 159 -7.08 28.69 26.08
C CYS A 159 -8.43 28.00 25.85
N GLN A 160 -8.39 26.90 25.10
CA GLN A 160 -9.54 26.02 24.86
C GLN A 160 -9.35 24.66 25.51
N PRO A 161 -10.43 23.99 25.94
CA PRO A 161 -10.35 22.63 26.45
C PRO A 161 -9.85 21.68 25.38
N CYS A 162 -9.01 20.74 25.78
CA CYS A 162 -8.47 19.73 24.89
C CYS A 162 -9.56 18.79 24.37
N LYS A 163 -9.40 18.31 23.13
CA LYS A 163 -10.28 17.30 22.55
C LYS A 163 -10.20 15.97 23.31
N THR A 164 -11.35 15.36 23.59
CA THR A 164 -11.44 14.00 24.15
C THR A 164 -11.51 12.96 23.05
N CYS A 165 -10.72 11.88 23.17
CA CYS A 165 -10.60 10.84 22.15
C CYS A 165 -11.22 9.50 22.62
N PRO A 166 -12.37 9.07 22.06
CA PRO A 166 -13.00 7.80 22.44
C PRO A 166 -12.14 6.56 22.11
N ALA A 167 -11.48 6.57 20.96
CA ALA A 167 -10.66 5.46 20.46
C ALA A 167 -9.24 5.41 21.03
N GLY A 168 -8.90 6.35 21.92
CA GLY A 168 -7.55 6.51 22.46
C GLY A 168 -6.83 7.75 21.94
N VAL A 169 -5.85 8.20 22.71
CA VAL A 169 -5.01 9.36 22.42
C VAL A 169 -3.77 8.90 21.67
N GLU A 170 -3.45 9.56 20.56
CA GLU A 170 -2.21 9.36 19.82
C GLU A 170 -1.12 10.33 20.31
N ILE A 171 -1.46 11.62 20.37
CA ILE A 171 -0.59 12.66 20.92
C ILE A 171 -1.34 13.39 22.03
N ALA A 172 -0.75 13.39 23.23
CA ALA A 172 -1.34 14.01 24.41
C ALA A 172 -1.42 15.53 24.28
N CYS A 173 -2.44 16.11 24.90
CA CYS A 173 -2.59 17.56 24.97
C CYS A 173 -1.40 18.21 25.68
N THR A 174 -1.04 19.41 25.22
CA THR A 174 -0.02 20.26 25.84
C THR A 174 -0.57 21.68 26.02
N ALA A 175 0.10 22.52 26.81
CA ALA A 175 -0.33 23.91 27.02
C ALA A 175 -0.42 24.74 25.71
N THR A 176 0.21 24.29 24.62
CA THR A 176 0.21 25.00 23.33
C THR A 176 -0.48 24.27 22.19
N ASN A 177 -0.65 22.94 22.30
CA ASN A 177 -1.18 22.11 21.22
C ASN A 177 -2.30 21.20 21.75
N ASP A 178 -3.37 21.07 20.96
CA ASP A 178 -4.49 20.18 21.24
C ASP A 178 -4.09 18.69 21.17
N THR A 179 -4.98 17.85 21.68
CA THR A 179 -4.88 16.38 21.61
C THR A 179 -5.11 15.89 20.19
N VAL A 180 -4.27 14.95 19.75
CA VAL A 180 -4.49 14.20 18.50
C VAL A 180 -5.05 12.83 18.83
N CYS A 181 -6.20 12.50 18.23
CA CYS A 181 -6.90 11.25 18.46
C CYS A 181 -6.43 10.16 17.50
N GLN A 182 -6.39 8.91 17.97
CA GLN A 182 -6.21 7.77 17.09
C GLN A 182 -7.35 7.70 16.09
N GLU A 183 -7.04 7.40 14.84
CA GLU A 183 -8.05 7.12 13.83
C GLU A 183 -8.76 5.80 14.17
N GLU A 184 -10.09 5.83 14.16
CA GLU A 184 -10.89 4.62 14.31
C GLU A 184 -10.67 3.73 13.08
N ASP A 185 -9.92 2.66 13.29
CA ASP A 185 -9.62 1.64 12.29
C ASP A 185 -10.87 0.74 12.09
N GLU A 186 -12.04 1.33 11.80
CA GLU A 186 -13.31 0.63 11.53
C GLU A 186 -13.16 -0.36 10.36
N ASN A 187 -12.16 -0.12 9.51
CA ASN A 187 -11.87 -0.94 8.35
C ASN A 187 -11.08 -2.22 8.67
N ARG A 188 -10.65 -2.45 9.93
CA ARG A 188 -10.01 -3.72 10.32
C ARG A 188 -10.99 -4.89 10.26
N VAL A 189 -12.21 -4.69 10.74
CA VAL A 189 -13.25 -5.73 10.72
C VAL A 189 -13.71 -5.99 9.27
N GLY A 190 -13.93 -4.92 8.50
CA GLY A 190 -14.28 -5.03 7.08
C GLY A 190 -13.20 -5.74 6.25
N LYS A 191 -11.92 -5.37 6.43
CA LYS A 191 -10.80 -6.03 5.74
C LYS A 191 -10.64 -7.50 6.17
N ALA A 192 -10.80 -7.81 7.45
CA ALA A 192 -10.70 -9.18 7.94
C ALA A 192 -11.78 -10.08 7.30
N ILE A 193 -13.04 -9.61 7.26
CA ILE A 193 -14.15 -10.33 6.62
C ILE A 193 -13.90 -10.50 5.12
N GLY A 194 -13.49 -9.43 4.42
CA GLY A 194 -13.20 -9.48 2.99
C GLY A 194 -12.10 -10.47 2.62
N ILE A 195 -10.99 -10.49 3.37
CA ILE A 195 -9.88 -11.44 3.16
C ILE A 195 -10.36 -12.88 3.39
N THR A 196 -11.13 -13.14 4.46
CA THR A 196 -11.63 -14.49 4.73
C THR A 196 -12.56 -15.02 3.63
N LEU A 197 -13.45 -14.19 3.09
CA LEU A 197 -14.35 -14.58 1.99
C LEU A 197 -13.58 -14.84 0.69
N ALA A 198 -12.59 -14.01 0.37
CA ALA A 198 -11.76 -14.19 -0.83
C ALA A 198 -10.99 -15.52 -0.81
N ILE A 199 -10.41 -15.90 0.34
CA ILE A 199 -9.71 -17.18 0.50
C ILE A 199 -10.68 -18.36 0.33
N LEU A 200 -11.89 -18.28 0.90
CA LEU A 200 -12.88 -19.35 0.80
C LEU A 200 -13.31 -19.59 -0.66
N ILE A 201 -13.56 -18.51 -1.41
CA ILE A 201 -13.93 -18.58 -2.83
C ILE A 201 -12.79 -19.19 -3.66
N ALA A 202 -11.54 -18.79 -3.39
CA ALA A 202 -10.37 -19.34 -4.08
C ALA A 202 -10.21 -20.86 -3.84
N LEU A 203 -10.43 -21.33 -2.61
CA LEU A 203 -10.37 -22.76 -2.27
C LEU A 203 -11.47 -23.55 -2.99
N ILE A 204 -12.70 -23.04 -3.01
CA ILE A 204 -13.82 -23.68 -3.73
C ILE A 204 -13.52 -23.74 -5.23
N GLY A 205 -13.00 -22.66 -5.81
CA GLY A 205 -12.59 -22.60 -7.21
C GLY A 205 -11.48 -23.62 -7.54
N ALA A 206 -10.47 -23.75 -6.69
CA ALA A 206 -9.38 -24.71 -6.85
C ALA A 206 -9.89 -26.16 -6.78
N ILE A 207 -10.79 -26.47 -5.84
CA ILE A 207 -11.42 -27.80 -5.72
C ILE A 207 -12.27 -28.08 -6.97
N GLY A 208 -13.08 -27.12 -7.41
CA GLY A 208 -13.90 -27.24 -8.62
C GLY A 208 -13.06 -27.51 -9.87
N LEU A 209 -11.96 -26.76 -10.04
CA LEU A 209 -11.01 -26.96 -11.14
C LEU A 209 -10.36 -28.35 -11.07
N ALA A 210 -9.92 -28.79 -9.88
CA ALA A 210 -9.32 -30.11 -9.69
C ALA A 210 -10.32 -31.24 -10.04
N VAL A 211 -11.58 -31.12 -9.63
CA VAL A 211 -12.64 -32.08 -9.96
C VAL A 211 -12.94 -32.08 -11.46
N PHE A 212 -13.01 -30.90 -12.09
CA PHE A 212 -13.24 -30.78 -13.54
C PHE A 212 -12.11 -31.42 -14.35
N LEU A 213 -10.86 -31.15 -13.99
CA LEU A 213 -9.69 -31.76 -14.63
C LEU A 213 -9.68 -33.29 -14.44
N ARG A 214 -10.06 -33.79 -13.26
CA ARG A 214 -10.22 -35.24 -13.01
C ARG A 214 -11.33 -35.87 -13.86
N ARG A 215 -12.47 -35.21 -14.02
CA ARG A 215 -13.57 -35.68 -14.90
C ARG A 215 -13.15 -35.71 -16.37
N LYS A 216 -12.46 -34.67 -16.85
CA LYS A 216 -11.96 -34.60 -18.23
C LYS A 216 -10.93 -35.70 -18.52
N ARG A 217 -10.07 -36.04 -17.56
CA ARG A 217 -9.10 -37.15 -17.70
C ARG A 217 -9.75 -38.52 -17.78
N ARG A 218 -10.88 -38.73 -17.08
CA ARG A 218 -11.69 -39.96 -17.16
C ARG A 218 -12.46 -40.13 -18.47
N GLN A 219 -12.72 -39.04 -19.21
CA GLN A 219 -13.49 -39.06 -20.45
C GLN A 219 -12.63 -39.15 -21.73
N ARG A 220 -11.29 -39.20 -21.66
CA ARG A 220 -10.50 -39.54 -22.86
C ARG A 220 -10.80 -41.00 -23.22
N PRO A 221 -11.32 -41.30 -24.43
CA PRO A 221 -11.39 -42.67 -24.92
C PRO A 221 -9.96 -43.23 -25.03
N PRO A 222 -9.74 -44.53 -24.76
CA PRO A 222 -8.42 -45.12 -24.81
C PRO A 222 -7.87 -45.11 -26.25
N GLU A 223 -6.58 -44.79 -26.30
CA GLU A 223 -5.57 -44.87 -27.37
C GLU A 223 -5.55 -46.25 -28.10
N ARG A 224 -6.67 -46.63 -28.74
CA ARG A 224 -6.82 -47.86 -29.53
C ARG A 224 -7.31 -47.59 -30.94
N GLU A 225 -7.92 -46.42 -31.18
CA GLU A 225 -8.45 -46.03 -32.49
C GLU A 225 -7.35 -45.53 -33.45
N GLU A 226 -6.18 -45.13 -32.93
CA GLU A 226 -5.09 -44.59 -33.75
C GLU A 226 -4.25 -45.70 -34.42
N THR A 227 -4.23 -46.91 -33.86
CA THR A 227 -3.48 -48.05 -34.42
C THR A 227 -4.25 -48.79 -35.53
N LEU A 228 -5.59 -48.66 -35.58
CA LEU A 228 -6.46 -49.41 -36.49
C LEU A 228 -6.58 -48.76 -37.89
N LEU A 229 -6.32 -47.46 -38.03
CA LEU A 229 -6.67 -46.66 -39.22
C LEU A 229 -5.47 -46.26 -40.09
N CYS A 230 -4.42 -47.09 -40.13
CA CYS A 230 -3.31 -46.99 -41.09
C CYS A 230 -3.12 -48.30 -41.87
N ARG A 231 -4.17 -49.12 -41.99
CA ARG A 231 -4.14 -50.34 -42.82
C ARG A 231 -4.30 -49.95 -44.29
N ASP A 232 -3.53 -50.59 -45.17
CA ASP A 232 -3.62 -50.39 -46.62
C ASP A 232 -5.00 -50.85 -47.13
N LEU A 233 -5.68 -49.99 -47.90
CA LEU A 233 -7.02 -50.24 -48.46
C LEU A 233 -6.97 -51.16 -49.70
N GLN A 234 -5.82 -51.24 -50.36
CA GLN A 234 -5.60 -51.96 -51.60
C GLN A 234 -6.13 -53.41 -51.62
N PRO A 235 -5.93 -54.25 -50.58
CA PRO A 235 -6.43 -55.63 -50.58
C PRO A 235 -7.97 -55.74 -50.51
N TYR A 236 -8.69 -54.69 -50.10
CA TYR A 236 -10.15 -54.72 -49.91
C TYR A 236 -10.88 -53.81 -50.91
N LEU A 237 -10.19 -53.34 -51.94
CA LEU A 237 -10.63 -52.24 -52.79
C LEU A 237 -12.01 -52.49 -53.44
N ILE A 238 -12.26 -53.72 -53.92
CA ILE A 238 -13.55 -54.10 -54.52
C ILE A 238 -14.69 -54.08 -53.50
N GLU A 239 -14.46 -54.60 -52.29
CA GLU A 239 -15.46 -54.63 -51.21
C GLU A 239 -15.78 -53.21 -50.69
N ILE A 240 -14.75 -52.36 -50.62
CA ILE A 240 -14.90 -50.94 -50.26
C ILE A 240 -15.71 -50.21 -51.34
N VAL A 241 -15.46 -50.48 -52.62
CA VAL A 241 -16.20 -49.89 -53.75
C VAL A 241 -17.69 -50.20 -53.65
N ASP A 242 -18.07 -51.42 -53.30
CA ASP A 242 -19.48 -51.81 -53.16
C ASP A 242 -20.16 -51.13 -51.96
N VAL A 243 -19.44 -50.98 -50.84
CA VAL A 243 -19.97 -50.31 -49.64
C VAL A 243 -20.10 -48.80 -49.86
N VAL A 244 -19.09 -48.16 -50.45
CA VAL A 244 -19.06 -46.71 -50.65
C VAL A 244 -19.98 -46.33 -51.80
N GLY A 245 -19.77 -46.90 -52.99
CA GLY A 245 -20.51 -46.63 -54.20
C GLY A 245 -20.27 -45.24 -54.81
N TRP A 246 -20.63 -45.10 -56.09
CA TRP A 246 -20.27 -43.93 -56.92
C TRP A 246 -20.70 -42.59 -56.34
N LYS A 247 -21.94 -42.48 -55.86
CA LYS A 247 -22.49 -41.21 -55.36
C LYS A 247 -21.72 -40.69 -54.15
N ASP A 248 -21.41 -41.56 -53.19
CA ASP A 248 -20.69 -41.16 -51.98
C ASP A 248 -19.20 -40.97 -52.29
N MET A 249 -18.62 -41.78 -53.17
CA MET A 249 -17.24 -41.61 -53.61
C MET A 249 -17.04 -40.29 -54.37
N LYS A 250 -17.98 -39.91 -55.26
CA LYS A 250 -17.98 -38.62 -55.96
C LYS A 250 -18.07 -37.45 -54.98
N ALA A 251 -18.94 -37.54 -53.96
CA ALA A 251 -19.06 -36.51 -52.94
C ALA A 251 -17.78 -36.36 -52.11
N ILE A 252 -17.12 -37.48 -51.78
CA ILE A 252 -15.83 -37.50 -51.07
C ILE A 252 -14.74 -36.88 -51.94
N ALA A 253 -14.63 -37.29 -53.21
CA ALA A 253 -13.65 -36.76 -54.16
C ALA A 253 -13.82 -35.25 -54.39
N LEU A 254 -15.07 -34.77 -54.54
CA LEU A 254 -15.38 -33.33 -54.66
C LEU A 254 -14.97 -32.50 -53.45
N ALA A 255 -14.97 -33.11 -52.26
CA ALA A 255 -14.56 -32.48 -51.01
C ALA A 255 -13.07 -32.71 -50.69
N SER A 256 -12.32 -33.33 -51.60
CA SER A 256 -10.90 -33.69 -51.44
C SER A 256 -10.02 -32.97 -52.47
N LYS A 257 -8.73 -33.32 -52.54
CA LYS A 257 -7.75 -32.67 -53.43
C LYS A 257 -7.81 -33.14 -54.89
N ILE A 258 -8.83 -33.91 -55.27
CA ILE A 258 -8.97 -34.44 -56.64
C ILE A 258 -9.53 -33.36 -57.57
N PRO A 259 -8.87 -33.06 -58.71
CA PRO A 259 -9.38 -32.10 -59.67
C PRO A 259 -10.74 -32.51 -60.24
N ARG A 260 -11.66 -31.55 -60.41
CA ARG A 260 -12.99 -31.82 -60.98
C ARG A 260 -12.94 -32.45 -62.36
N ALA A 261 -11.96 -32.07 -63.18
CA ALA A 261 -11.73 -32.66 -64.50
C ALA A 261 -11.46 -34.18 -64.43
N THR A 262 -10.75 -34.65 -63.40
CA THR A 262 -10.49 -36.07 -63.16
C THR A 262 -11.76 -36.82 -62.77
N ILE A 263 -12.62 -36.20 -61.96
CA ILE A 263 -13.92 -36.77 -61.56
C ILE A 263 -14.84 -36.91 -62.77
N GLU A 264 -14.93 -35.87 -63.59
CA GLU A 264 -15.73 -35.86 -64.83
C GLU A 264 -15.19 -36.84 -65.88
N PHE A 265 -13.87 -37.03 -65.93
CA PHE A 265 -13.24 -38.05 -66.78
C PHE A 265 -13.67 -39.46 -66.35
N CYS A 266 -13.56 -39.79 -65.05
CA CYS A 266 -14.00 -41.09 -64.52
C CYS A 266 -15.49 -41.36 -64.79
N GLU A 267 -16.33 -40.32 -64.73
CA GLU A 267 -17.77 -40.42 -65.04
C GLU A 267 -18.04 -40.76 -66.51
N ARG A 268 -17.19 -40.30 -67.43
CA ARG A 268 -17.37 -40.46 -68.87
C ARG A 268 -16.81 -41.78 -69.42
N ASP A 269 -15.72 -42.27 -68.84
CA ASP A 269 -14.96 -43.40 -69.36
C ASP A 269 -15.71 -44.74 -69.26
N ASN A 270 -16.58 -44.90 -68.25
CA ASN A 270 -17.33 -46.14 -67.99
C ASN A 270 -18.83 -45.87 -67.74
N PRO A 271 -19.59 -45.39 -68.74
CA PRO A 271 -20.93 -44.80 -68.52
C PRO A 271 -22.02 -45.79 -68.09
N ARG A 272 -21.75 -47.11 -68.14
CA ARG A 272 -22.70 -48.17 -67.74
C ARG A 272 -22.21 -49.02 -66.56
N ASP A 273 -21.04 -48.73 -66.01
CA ASP A 273 -20.46 -49.51 -64.93
C ASP A 273 -20.10 -48.60 -63.74
N ALA A 274 -21.06 -48.44 -62.83
CA ALA A 274 -20.89 -47.60 -61.64
C ALA A 274 -19.84 -48.17 -60.67
N GLN A 275 -19.58 -49.48 -60.71
CA GLN A 275 -18.58 -50.12 -59.85
C GLN A 275 -17.18 -49.77 -60.36
N GLN A 276 -16.96 -49.88 -61.66
CA GLN A 276 -15.68 -49.53 -62.30
C GLN A 276 -15.39 -48.04 -62.24
N GLN A 277 -16.40 -47.17 -62.37
CA GLN A 277 -16.27 -45.74 -62.12
C GLN A 277 -15.81 -45.45 -60.68
N THR A 278 -16.44 -46.10 -59.69
CA THR A 278 -16.12 -45.92 -58.27
C THR A 278 -14.73 -46.42 -57.93
N LEU A 279 -14.33 -47.55 -58.51
CA LEU A 279 -13.01 -48.15 -58.35
C LEU A 279 -11.91 -47.19 -58.81
N GLN A 280 -12.00 -46.72 -60.06
CA GLN A 280 -11.01 -45.81 -60.65
C GLN A 280 -10.89 -44.50 -59.86
N LEU A 281 -12.03 -43.95 -59.42
CA LEU A 281 -12.03 -42.71 -58.62
C LEU A 281 -11.49 -42.93 -57.20
N LEU A 282 -11.79 -44.08 -56.59
CA LEU A 282 -11.29 -44.44 -55.27
C LEU A 282 -9.77 -44.67 -55.28
N GLU A 283 -9.22 -45.34 -56.29
CA GLU A 283 -7.77 -45.50 -56.46
C GLU A 283 -7.07 -44.15 -56.57
N THR A 284 -7.53 -43.31 -57.49
CA THR A 284 -7.01 -41.94 -57.67
C THR A 284 -7.07 -41.14 -56.36
N TRP A 285 -8.17 -41.30 -55.60
CA TRP A 285 -8.34 -40.64 -54.32
C TRP A 285 -7.37 -41.17 -53.25
N ILE A 286 -7.21 -42.49 -53.13
CA ILE A 286 -6.29 -43.13 -52.18
C ILE A 286 -4.85 -42.65 -52.41
N GLU A 287 -4.41 -42.59 -53.67
CA GLU A 287 -3.09 -42.07 -54.05
C GLU A 287 -2.88 -40.63 -53.57
N SER A 288 -3.92 -39.79 -53.64
CA SER A 288 -3.85 -38.39 -53.21
C SER A 288 -3.81 -38.19 -51.69
N GLU A 289 -4.38 -39.12 -50.92
CA GLU A 289 -4.48 -39.07 -49.46
C GLU A 289 -3.32 -39.78 -48.75
N GLY A 290 -2.65 -40.72 -49.43
CA GLY A 290 -1.50 -41.45 -48.93
C GLY A 290 -1.81 -42.35 -47.73
N ARG A 291 -0.91 -42.41 -46.75
CA ARG A 291 -1.01 -43.37 -45.61
C ARG A 291 -2.23 -43.18 -44.70
N ASN A 292 -2.89 -42.02 -44.79
CA ASN A 292 -4.08 -41.71 -44.00
C ASN A 292 -5.38 -41.98 -44.78
N ALA A 293 -5.33 -42.58 -45.97
CA ALA A 293 -6.51 -42.79 -46.81
C ALA A 293 -7.63 -43.54 -46.08
N SER A 294 -7.33 -44.58 -45.29
CA SER A 294 -8.35 -45.33 -44.55
C SER A 294 -9.01 -44.49 -43.45
N LYS A 295 -8.21 -43.72 -42.70
CA LYS A 295 -8.70 -42.73 -41.73
C LYS A 295 -9.58 -41.66 -42.36
N ASN A 296 -9.11 -41.07 -43.44
CA ASN A 296 -9.78 -39.96 -44.09
C ASN A 296 -11.08 -40.43 -44.75
N LEU A 297 -11.13 -41.66 -45.28
CA LEU A 297 -12.32 -42.22 -45.91
C LEU A 297 -13.46 -42.38 -44.88
N ILE A 298 -13.14 -42.98 -43.72
CA ILE A 298 -14.08 -43.17 -42.61
C ILE A 298 -14.54 -41.82 -42.06
N GLN A 299 -13.63 -40.86 -41.88
CA GLN A 299 -13.97 -39.52 -41.39
C GLN A 299 -14.86 -38.76 -42.38
N MET A 300 -14.58 -38.83 -43.67
CA MET A 300 -15.37 -38.16 -44.71
C MET A 300 -16.76 -38.77 -44.85
N LEU A 301 -16.89 -40.09 -44.72
CA LEU A 301 -18.19 -40.76 -44.66
C LEU A 301 -19.00 -40.31 -43.44
N ARG A 302 -18.39 -40.24 -42.24
CA ARG A 302 -19.07 -39.72 -41.03
C ARG A 302 -19.49 -38.26 -41.20
N LYS A 303 -18.60 -37.42 -41.76
CA LYS A 303 -18.88 -36.00 -42.05
C LYS A 303 -20.05 -35.83 -43.03
N ASN A 304 -20.17 -36.73 -43.99
CA ASN A 304 -21.27 -36.75 -44.95
C ASN A 304 -22.51 -37.53 -44.43
N HIS A 305 -22.59 -37.77 -43.12
CA HIS A 305 -23.69 -38.47 -42.45
C HIS A 305 -23.92 -39.92 -42.92
N LYS A 306 -22.90 -40.57 -43.48
CA LYS A 306 -22.93 -41.98 -43.91
C LYS A 306 -22.34 -42.90 -42.84
N ASN A 307 -22.78 -42.74 -41.58
CA ASN A 307 -22.25 -43.46 -40.43
C ASN A 307 -22.32 -44.98 -40.59
N GLY A 308 -23.45 -45.51 -41.10
CA GLY A 308 -23.60 -46.95 -41.34
C GLY A 308 -22.64 -47.54 -42.38
N LYS A 309 -22.17 -46.73 -43.35
CA LYS A 309 -21.14 -47.16 -44.30
C LYS A 309 -19.75 -47.08 -43.68
N ALA A 310 -19.48 -46.02 -42.91
CA ALA A 310 -18.22 -45.87 -42.18
C ALA A 310 -17.99 -47.04 -41.20
N ASP A 311 -19.03 -47.48 -40.50
CA ASP A 311 -18.93 -48.58 -39.54
C ASP A 311 -18.72 -49.94 -40.25
N ARG A 312 -19.33 -50.15 -41.43
CA ARG A 312 -19.04 -51.33 -42.28
C ARG A 312 -17.60 -51.35 -42.78
N LEU A 313 -17.05 -50.20 -43.18
CA LEU A 313 -15.64 -50.11 -43.57
C LEU A 313 -14.69 -50.40 -42.41
N ILE A 314 -15.02 -49.96 -41.19
CA ILE A 314 -14.25 -50.30 -39.98
C ILE A 314 -14.24 -51.82 -39.78
N HIS A 315 -15.37 -52.50 -40.00
CA HIS A 315 -15.46 -53.96 -39.90
C HIS A 315 -14.58 -54.68 -40.92
N ILE A 316 -14.70 -54.31 -42.21
CA ILE A 316 -13.87 -54.85 -43.32
C ILE A 316 -12.37 -54.68 -43.01
N LEU A 317 -11.99 -53.47 -42.57
CA LEU A 317 -10.60 -53.15 -42.26
C LEU A 317 -10.10 -53.78 -40.96
N SER A 318 -10.98 -54.24 -40.06
CA SER A 318 -10.59 -54.94 -38.83
C SER A 318 -10.22 -56.41 -39.09
N GLY A 319 -10.55 -56.95 -40.28
CA GLY A 319 -10.23 -58.33 -40.65
C GLY A 319 -11.23 -59.37 -40.14
N ASP A 320 -12.41 -58.93 -39.71
CA ASP A 320 -13.52 -59.82 -39.38
C ASP A 320 -14.28 -60.19 -40.67
N SER A 321 -13.60 -60.87 -41.60
CA SER A 321 -14.31 -61.56 -42.68
C SER A 321 -14.82 -62.89 -42.13
N GLU A 322 -16.09 -62.95 -41.75
CA GLU A 322 -16.79 -64.24 -41.68
C GLU A 322 -16.71 -64.89 -43.06
N THR A 323 -15.92 -65.95 -43.14
CA THR A 323 -15.96 -66.93 -44.21
C THR A 323 -17.31 -67.64 -44.20
N ALA A 324 -17.90 -67.72 -45.41
CA ALA A 324 -19.06 -68.51 -45.85
C ALA A 324 -20.43 -67.82 -45.77
#